data_AF-A0A6V8CFK8-F1
#
_entry.id   AF-A0A6V8CFK8-F1
#
_cell.length_a   1.000
_cell.length_b   1.000
_cell.length_c   1.000
_cell.angle_alpha   90.00
_cell.angle_beta   90.00
_cell.angle_gamma   90.00
#
_symmetry.space_group_name_H-M   'P 1'
#
loop_
_entity.id
_entity.type
_entity.pdbx_description
1 polymer ?
#
loop_
_entity_poly.entity_id
_entity_poly.type
_entity_poly.pdbx_seq_one_letter_code
_entity_poly.pdbx_strand_id
1 'polypeptide(L)'
;MSSVVAAIVGIPMMIGIGWLVWYVWNNNRLLDKKLANGDLELLGSTSYKVTEVIRAPAGSRVEKIALQPMTVDMPGYVRKTLPDGRIALVPVAVNQDIKSVHSSMHTNQQPPNQ
;
A
#
# COMPACT_ATOMS: atom_id res chain seq x y z
N MET A 1 -32.45 19.79 43.69
CA MET A 1 -32.75 20.43 42.39
C MET A 1 -31.64 20.24 41.35
N SER A 2 -30.35 20.23 41.73
CA SER A 2 -29.23 20.12 40.76
C SER A 2 -29.08 18.73 40.08
N SER A 3 -29.27 17.62 40.81
CA SER A 3 -29.05 16.26 40.26
C SER A 3 -30.06 15.85 39.18
N VAL A 4 -31.34 16.22 39.32
CA VAL A 4 -32.39 15.87 38.34
C VAL A 4 -32.14 16.59 37.01
N VAL A 5 -31.73 17.85 37.04
CA VAL A 5 -31.38 18.62 35.84
C VAL A 5 -30.15 18.03 35.15
N ALA A 6 -29.14 17.63 35.92
CA ALA A 6 -27.93 16.98 35.38
C ALA A 6 -28.26 15.65 34.68
N ALA A 7 -29.19 14.85 35.22
CA ALA A 7 -29.62 13.61 34.60
C ALA A 7 -30.40 13.86 33.30
N ILE A 8 -31.32 14.83 33.29
CA ILE A 8 -32.15 15.17 32.12
C ILE A 8 -31.31 15.64 30.94
N VAL A 9 -30.20 16.36 31.19
CA VAL A 9 -29.32 16.84 30.12
C VAL A 9 -28.22 15.82 29.80
N GLY A 10 -27.61 15.22 30.82
CA GLY A 10 -26.46 14.34 30.66
C GLY A 10 -26.80 13.03 29.95
N ILE A 11 -27.93 12.41 30.26
CA ILE A 11 -28.33 11.13 29.66
C ILE A 11 -28.56 11.26 28.15
N PRO A 12 -29.38 12.18 27.62
CA PRO A 12 -29.57 12.32 26.17
C PRO A 12 -28.29 12.75 25.46
N MET A 13 -27.43 13.55 26.11
CA MET A 13 -26.13 13.91 25.53
C MET A 13 -25.23 12.68 25.39
N MET A 14 -25.15 11.81 26.40
CA MET A 14 -24.39 10.56 26.33
C MET A 14 -24.94 9.60 25.28
N ILE A 15 -26.28 9.51 25.15
CA ILE A 15 -26.93 8.72 24.10
C ILE A 15 -26.57 9.27 22.72
N GLY A 16 -26.62 10.60 22.54
CA GLY A 16 -26.25 11.26 21.28
C GLY A 16 -24.79 11.00 20.90
N ILE A 17 -23.88 11.10 21.87
CA ILE A 17 -22.45 10.79 21.67
C ILE A 17 -22.27 9.32 21.30
N GLY A 18 -22.90 8.40 22.04
CA GLY A 18 -22.83 6.97 21.77
C GLY A 18 -23.35 6.63 20.37
N TRP A 19 -24.46 7.25 19.95
CA TRP A 19 -25.01 7.06 18.62
C TRP A 19 -24.10 7.61 17.52
N LEU A 20 -23.48 8.78 17.72
CA LEU A 20 -22.54 9.37 16.76
C LEU A 20 -21.30 8.49 16.59
N VAL A 21 -20.72 8.01 17.69
CA VAL A 21 -19.56 7.11 17.66
C VAL A 21 -19.92 5.80 16.95
N TRP A 22 -21.06 5.20 17.28
CA TRP A 22 -21.52 3.99 16.62
C TRP A 22 -21.77 4.21 15.13
N TYR A 23 -22.41 5.33 14.75
CA TYR A 23 -22.68 5.68 13.37
C TYR A 23 -21.39 5.81 12.55
N VAL A 24 -20.40 6.55 13.06
CA VAL A 24 -19.10 6.69 12.38
C VAL A 24 -18.40 5.34 12.25
N TRP A 25 -18.36 4.55 13.32
CA TRP A 25 -17.74 3.23 13.32
C TRP A 25 -18.40 2.26 12.33
N ASN A 26 -19.74 2.23 12.29
CA ASN A 26 -20.49 1.39 11.39
C ASN A 26 -20.26 1.75 9.92
N ASN A 27 -20.24 3.05 9.59
CA ASN A 27 -19.94 3.52 8.24
C ASN A 27 -18.53 3.16 7.79
N ASN A 28 -17.53 3.26 8.67
CA ASN A 28 -16.16 2.85 8.36
C ASN A 28 -16.08 1.34 8.07
N ARG A 29 -16.74 0.48 8.86
CA ARG A 29 -16.77 -0.96 8.58
C ARG A 29 -17.48 -1.30 7.27
N LEU A 30 -18.50 -0.54 6.90
CA LEU A 30 -19.21 -0.73 5.63
C LEU A 30 -18.30 -0.34 4.46
N LEU A 31 -17.56 0.76 4.60
CA LEU A 31 -16.55 1.17 3.62
C LEU A 31 -15.46 0.10 3.45
N ASP A 32 -14.90 -0.43 4.55
CA ASP A 32 -13.88 -1.48 4.49
C ASP A 32 -14.37 -2.73 3.75
N LYS A 33 -15.63 -3.13 3.95
CA LYS A 33 -16.25 -4.25 3.23
C LYS A 33 -16.37 -3.96 1.74
N LYS A 34 -16.85 -2.77 1.37
CA LYS A 34 -16.96 -2.35 -0.03
C LYS A 34 -15.58 -2.32 -0.71
N LEU A 35 -14.56 -1.83 0.00
CA LEU A 35 -13.19 -1.78 -0.49
C LEU A 35 -12.58 -3.17 -0.67
N ALA A 36 -12.81 -4.08 0.28
CA ALA A 36 -12.37 -5.48 0.19
C ALA A 36 -13.04 -6.23 -0.98
N ASN A 37 -14.28 -5.87 -1.30
CA ASN A 37 -15.01 -6.43 -2.44
C ASN A 37 -14.64 -5.77 -3.79
N GLY A 38 -13.83 -4.70 -3.78
CA GLY A 38 -13.49 -3.95 -5.00
C GLY A 38 -14.68 -3.21 -5.61
N ASP A 39 -15.60 -2.71 -4.79
CA ASP A 39 -16.82 -2.03 -5.23
C ASP A 39 -16.49 -0.75 -6.03
N LEU A 40 -16.82 -0.74 -7.32
CA LEU A 40 -16.59 0.38 -8.24
C LEU A 40 -17.47 1.59 -7.92
N GLU A 41 -18.57 1.40 -7.19
CA GLU A 41 -19.47 2.48 -6.75
C GLU A 41 -18.72 3.50 -5.87
N LEU A 42 -17.68 3.07 -5.15
CA LEU A 42 -16.84 3.95 -4.33
C LEU A 42 -16.15 5.04 -5.16
N LEU A 43 -15.81 4.76 -6.42
CA LEU A 43 -15.12 5.70 -7.31
C LEU A 43 -16.01 6.86 -7.75
N GLY A 44 -17.33 6.66 -7.78
CA GLY A 44 -18.31 7.68 -8.14
C GLY A 44 -18.97 8.37 -6.95
N SER A 45 -18.63 7.96 -5.72
CA SER A 45 -19.29 8.47 -4.52
C SER A 45 -18.88 9.90 -4.19
N THR A 46 -19.85 10.75 -3.84
CA THR A 46 -19.59 12.10 -3.32
C THR A 46 -19.20 12.11 -1.85
N SER A 47 -19.46 11.01 -1.14
CA SER A 47 -19.19 10.86 0.28
C SER A 47 -17.74 10.53 0.61
N TYR A 48 -16.96 10.02 -0.35
CA TYR A 48 -15.57 9.61 -0.12
C TYR A 48 -14.63 10.31 -1.10
N LYS A 49 -13.58 10.94 -0.56
CA LYS A 49 -12.55 11.57 -1.37
C LYS A 49 -11.57 10.52 -1.88
N VAL A 50 -11.57 10.25 -3.17
CA VAL A 50 -10.59 9.39 -3.83
C VAL A 50 -9.31 10.17 -4.08
N THR A 51 -8.19 9.74 -3.51
CA THR A 51 -6.88 10.37 -3.74
C THR A 51 -6.02 9.64 -4.76
N GLU A 52 -6.18 8.33 -4.88
CA GLU A 52 -5.35 7.48 -5.73
C GLU A 52 -6.11 6.21 -6.11
N VAL A 53 -5.89 5.71 -7.32
CA VAL A 53 -6.43 4.44 -7.81
C VAL A 53 -5.27 3.56 -8.24
N ILE A 54 -5.05 2.46 -7.53
CA ILE A 54 -3.93 1.53 -7.80
C ILE A 54 -4.52 0.25 -8.39
N ARG A 55 -4.07 -0.14 -9.59
CA ARG A 55 -4.45 -1.40 -10.24
C ARG A 55 -3.36 -2.42 -9.96
N ALA A 56 -3.65 -3.42 -9.13
CA ALA A 56 -2.75 -4.52 -8.85
C ALA A 56 -3.44 -5.87 -9.15
N PRO A 57 -2.69 -6.92 -9.55
CA PRO A 57 -3.25 -8.26 -9.71
C PRO A 57 -3.93 -8.78 -8.43
N ALA A 58 -4.94 -9.63 -8.58
CA ALA A 58 -5.62 -10.25 -7.44
C ALA A 58 -4.62 -10.99 -6.54
N GLY A 59 -4.69 -10.76 -5.23
CA GLY A 59 -3.74 -11.29 -4.25
C GLY A 59 -2.52 -10.42 -3.96
N SER A 60 -2.34 -9.30 -4.68
CA SER A 60 -1.30 -8.32 -4.39
C SER A 60 -1.69 -7.43 -3.21
N ARG A 61 -0.83 -7.31 -2.19
CA ARG A 61 -0.96 -6.29 -1.14
C ARG A 61 -0.33 -4.99 -1.63
N VAL A 62 -1.11 -3.92 -1.64
CA VAL A 62 -0.62 -2.57 -1.90
C VAL A 62 -0.32 -1.94 -0.56
N GLU A 63 0.94 -1.96 -0.16
CA GLU A 63 1.43 -1.22 1.00
C GLU A 63 2.02 0.10 0.51
N LYS A 64 1.65 1.21 1.16
CA LYS A 64 2.24 2.52 0.86
C LYS A 64 3.65 2.54 1.47
N ILE A 65 4.56 1.82 0.84
CA ILE A 65 5.96 1.84 1.22
C ILE A 65 6.45 3.25 0.89
N ALA A 66 6.66 4.07 1.92
CA ALA A 66 7.54 5.22 1.76
C ALA A 66 8.85 4.63 1.22
N LEU A 67 9.13 4.88 -0.07
CA LEU A 67 10.39 4.49 -0.70
C LEU A 67 11.49 5.13 0.14
N GLN A 68 11.97 4.42 1.15
CA GLN A 68 13.26 4.72 1.75
C GLN A 68 14.20 4.53 0.57
N PRO A 69 14.86 5.60 0.07
CA PRO A 69 15.92 5.39 -0.89
C PRO A 69 16.87 4.42 -0.21
N MET A 70 17.01 3.23 -0.78
CA MET A 70 18.00 2.29 -0.31
C MET A 70 19.34 2.98 -0.53
N THR A 71 19.89 3.60 0.52
CA THR A 71 21.21 4.19 0.52
C THR A 71 22.20 3.02 0.53
N VAL A 72 22.40 2.42 -0.64
CA VAL A 72 23.46 1.45 -0.85
C VAL A 72 24.75 2.24 -1.02
N ASP A 73 25.29 2.75 0.09
CA ASP A 73 26.69 3.15 0.17
C ASP A 73 27.54 1.87 0.29
N MET A 74 27.56 1.06 -0.77
CA MET A 74 28.58 0.01 -0.93
C MET A 74 29.73 0.62 -1.73
N PRO A 75 30.88 0.93 -1.09
CA PRO A 75 32.04 1.45 -1.79
C PRO A 75 32.45 0.45 -2.88
N GLY A 76 32.40 0.88 -4.13
CA GLY A 76 32.77 0.07 -5.29
C GLY A 76 31.63 -0.37 -6.21
N TYR A 77 30.38 0.05 -6.00
CA TYR A 77 29.27 -0.17 -6.94
C TYR A 77 28.55 1.13 -7.30
N VAL A 78 28.29 1.37 -8.57
CA VAL A 78 27.50 2.51 -9.07
C VAL A 78 26.14 2.02 -9.54
N ARG A 79 25.11 2.76 -9.15
CA ARG A 79 23.73 2.55 -9.60
C ARG A 79 23.59 3.03 -11.04
N LYS A 80 23.26 2.13 -11.97
CA LYS A 80 22.97 2.48 -13.37
C LYS A 80 21.54 2.08 -13.73
N THR A 81 20.80 3.01 -14.31
CA THR A 81 19.47 2.74 -14.88
C THR A 81 19.65 2.11 -16.25
N LEU A 82 19.09 0.91 -16.43
CA LEU A 82 19.10 0.19 -17.70
C LEU A 82 18.04 0.78 -18.65
N PRO A 83 18.17 0.53 -19.97
CA PRO A 83 17.22 1.04 -20.98
C PRO A 83 15.77 0.58 -20.79
N ASP A 84 15.54 -0.43 -19.95
CA ASP A 84 14.23 -0.98 -19.58
C ASP A 84 13.65 -0.37 -18.28
N GLY A 85 14.32 0.64 -17.71
CA GLY A 85 13.91 1.31 -16.48
C GLY A 85 14.28 0.58 -15.19
N ARG A 86 14.95 -0.58 -15.27
CA ARG A 86 15.43 -1.31 -14.09
C ARG A 86 16.73 -0.69 -13.58
N ILE A 87 16.99 -0.86 -12.29
CA ILE A 87 18.18 -0.34 -11.63
C ILE A 87 19.10 -1.51 -11.32
N ALA A 88 20.33 -1.48 -11.85
CA ALA A 88 21.37 -2.45 -11.52
C ALA A 88 22.53 -1.76 -10.80
N LEU A 89 23.18 -2.52 -9.90
CA LEU A 89 24.43 -2.12 -9.25
C LEU A 89 25.59 -2.68 -10.09
N VAL A 90 26.42 -1.79 -10.64
CA VAL A 90 27.56 -2.14 -11.50
C VAL A 90 28.86 -1.87 -10.73
N PRO A 91 29.77 -2.85 -10.59
CA PRO A 91 31.02 -2.62 -9.88
C PRO A 91 31.89 -1.57 -10.58
N VAL A 92 32.49 -0.66 -9.81
CA VAL A 92 33.47 0.36 -10.23
C VAL A 92 34.85 -0.28 -10.34
N ALA A 93 34.94 -1.39 -11.07
CA ALA A 93 36.18 -2.04 -11.35
C ALA A 93 36.27 -2.34 -12.85
N VAL A 94 37.21 -1.65 -13.48
CA VAL A 94 37.85 -1.95 -14.76
C VAL A 94 37.05 -1.59 -16.02
N ASN A 95 37.66 -0.71 -16.82
CA ASN A 95 37.36 -0.48 -18.24
C ASN A 95 37.10 -1.82 -18.95
N GLN A 96 35.84 -2.14 -19.23
CA GLN A 96 35.51 -3.20 -20.18
C GLN A 96 34.38 -2.70 -21.07
N ASP A 97 34.72 -2.56 -22.36
CA ASP A 97 33.80 -2.34 -23.44
C ASP A 97 32.59 -3.28 -23.31
N ILE A 98 31.40 -2.70 -23.48
CA ILE A 98 30.12 -3.38 -23.39
C ILE A 98 30.03 -4.37 -24.56
N LYS A 99 30.56 -5.58 -24.39
CA LYS A 99 30.19 -6.72 -25.23
C LYS A 99 28.97 -7.35 -24.55
N SER A 100 27.83 -7.30 -25.24
CA SER A 100 26.57 -7.91 -24.81
C SER A 100 26.72 -9.42 -24.72
N VAL A 101 27.28 -9.91 -23.61
CA VAL A 101 27.26 -11.34 -23.30
C VAL A 101 25.89 -11.61 -22.69
N HIS A 102 25.07 -12.30 -23.48
CA HIS A 102 23.80 -12.87 -23.10
C HIS A 102 24.00 -13.78 -21.89
N SER A 103 23.77 -13.27 -20.68
CA SER A 103 23.76 -14.09 -19.47
C SER A 103 22.47 -14.92 -19.49
N SER A 104 22.62 -16.20 -19.83
CA SER A 104 21.55 -17.20 -19.76
C SER A 104 21.05 -17.30 -18.32
N MET A 105 19.73 -17.21 -18.21
CA MET A 105 18.97 -17.16 -16.96
C MET A 105 19.32 -18.30 -16.00
N HIS A 106 19.49 -17.96 -14.71
CA HIS A 106 19.42 -18.93 -13.61
C HIS A 106 17.94 -19.33 -13.45
N THR A 107 17.55 -20.48 -14.02
CA THR A 107 16.24 -21.10 -13.78
C THR A 107 16.39 -22.16 -12.69
N ASN A 108 15.54 -22.09 -11.67
CA ASN A 108 15.51 -23.01 -10.53
C ASN A 108 14.44 -24.09 -10.80
N GLN A 109 14.61 -24.86 -11.88
CA GLN A 109 13.71 -25.96 -12.22
C GLN A 109 14.45 -27.29 -12.08
N GLN A 110 14.06 -28.04 -11.05
CA GLN A 110 14.49 -29.41 -10.80
C GLN A 110 13.74 -30.37 -11.76
N PRO A 111 14.43 -31.26 -12.50
CA PRO A 111 13.76 -32.21 -13.38
C PRO A 111 13.06 -33.34 -12.57
N PRO A 112 11.95 -33.91 -13.09
CA PRO A 112 11.28 -35.03 -12.44
C PRO A 112 12.11 -36.32 -12.58
N ASN A 113 12.32 -37.01 -11.45
CA ASN A 113 12.96 -38.32 -11.40
C ASN A 113 12.06 -39.36 -12.08
N GLN A 114 12.67 -40.22 -12.91
CA GLN A 114 12.14 -41.53 -13.28
C GLN A 114 12.52 -42.56 -12.22
#